data_AF-D2H3C8-F1
#
_entry.id   AF-D2H3C8-F1
#
_cell.length_a   1.000
_cell.length_b   1.000
_cell.length_c   1.000
_cell.angle_alpha   90.00
_cell.angle_beta   90.00
_cell.angle_gamma   90.00
#
_symmetry.space_group_name_H-M   'P 1'
#
loop_
_entity.id
_entity.type
_entity.pdbx_description
1 polymer ?
#
loop_
_entity_poly.entity_id
_entity_poly.type
_entity_poly.pdbx_seq_one_letter_code
_entity_poly.pdbx_strand_id
1 'polypeptide(L)'
;RTVEDDLLLKKPFQKEKHGKVAHKQVAAELLDREEARNRRFHLIAMDAYQRHTKFVNDYILYYGGKKEDFRRLGENDKTDMDVIRENHRFLWNEEDEMDMNWEKKLAKKYYDKLFKEYCIADLSRYKENKFGFRWRVEKEVISGKGQFFCGNKCCDKKEDLKSWEVNFGYIEHGEKRNALVKLR
;
A
#
# COMPACT_ATOMS: atom_id res chain seq x y z
N ARG A 1 -93.85 -16.05 -11.31
CA ARG A 1 -92.52 -16.48 -10.80
C ARG A 1 -92.09 -15.44 -9.81
N THR A 2 -92.32 -15.74 -8.54
CA THR A 2 -92.22 -14.87 -7.38
C THR A 2 -90.77 -14.73 -6.94
N VAL A 3 -90.45 -13.58 -6.34
CA VAL A 3 -89.11 -13.18 -5.87
C VAL A 3 -88.53 -14.13 -4.79
N GLU A 4 -89.36 -15.02 -4.25
CA GLU A 4 -88.98 -16.01 -3.23
C GLU A 4 -88.16 -17.19 -3.77
N ASP A 5 -88.29 -17.54 -5.05
CA ASP A 5 -87.57 -18.69 -5.63
C ASP A 5 -86.06 -18.43 -5.82
N ASP A 6 -85.65 -17.17 -5.94
CA ASP A 6 -84.24 -16.77 -6.15
C ASP A 6 -83.40 -16.85 -4.86
N LEU A 7 -84.05 -16.86 -3.68
CA LEU A 7 -83.36 -17.00 -2.40
C LEU A 7 -82.96 -18.44 -2.07
N LEU A 8 -83.60 -19.42 -2.72
CA LEU A 8 -83.33 -20.85 -2.50
C LEU A 8 -82.14 -21.39 -3.29
N LEU A 9 -81.54 -20.58 -4.17
CA LEU A 9 -80.41 -20.95 -5.03
C LEU A 9 -79.03 -20.48 -4.56
N LYS A 10 -78.92 -19.85 -3.38
CA LYS A 10 -77.61 -19.52 -2.79
C LYS A 10 -77.09 -20.67 -1.94
N LYS A 11 -76.08 -21.39 -2.46
CA LYS A 11 -75.34 -22.40 -1.68
C LYS A 11 -74.69 -21.73 -0.46
N PRO A 12 -74.82 -22.30 0.76
CA PRO A 12 -74.38 -21.65 2.01
C PRO A 12 -72.86 -21.48 2.17
N PHE A 13 -72.06 -22.09 1.28
CA PHE A 13 -70.59 -22.03 1.32
C PHE A 13 -69.98 -21.58 -0.02
N GLN A 14 -70.47 -20.50 -0.61
CA GLN A 14 -69.66 -19.77 -1.58
C GLN A 14 -68.54 -19.06 -0.80
N LYS A 15 -67.36 -19.68 -0.70
CA LYS A 15 -66.14 -18.98 -0.28
C LYS A 15 -66.02 -17.72 -1.14
N GLU A 16 -65.81 -16.57 -0.52
CA GLU A 16 -65.52 -15.33 -1.25
C GLU A 16 -64.46 -15.62 -2.30
N LYS A 17 -64.73 -15.24 -3.56
CA LYS A 17 -63.75 -15.39 -4.64
C LYS A 17 -62.47 -14.74 -4.14
N HIS A 18 -61.43 -15.56 -3.90
CA HIS A 18 -60.14 -15.11 -3.42
C HIS A 18 -59.79 -13.79 -4.11
N GLY A 19 -59.53 -12.75 -3.31
CA GLY A 19 -59.26 -11.40 -3.80
C GLY A 19 -58.28 -11.46 -4.97
N LYS A 20 -58.56 -10.68 -6.02
CA LYS A 20 -57.78 -10.66 -7.27
C LYS A 20 -56.28 -10.67 -6.93
N VAL A 21 -55.59 -11.76 -7.29
CA VAL A 21 -54.13 -11.85 -7.10
C VAL A 21 -53.45 -10.71 -7.86
N ALA A 22 -52.34 -10.21 -7.31
CA ALA A 22 -51.57 -9.15 -7.95
C ALA A 22 -51.19 -9.54 -9.38
N HIS A 23 -51.17 -8.57 -10.30
CA HIS A 23 -50.77 -8.80 -11.68
C HIS A 23 -49.34 -9.37 -11.72
N LYS A 24 -49.08 -10.32 -12.61
CA LYS A 24 -47.79 -11.06 -12.69
C LYS A 24 -46.57 -10.13 -12.76
N GLN A 25 -46.70 -8.98 -13.43
CA GLN A 25 -45.65 -7.97 -13.49
C GLN A 25 -45.35 -7.33 -12.13
N VAL A 26 -46.39 -7.00 -11.36
CA VAL A 26 -46.24 -6.44 -10.00
C VAL A 26 -45.59 -7.46 -9.07
N ALA A 27 -45.96 -8.73 -9.20
CA ALA A 27 -45.32 -9.81 -8.44
C ALA A 27 -43.84 -9.99 -8.79
N ALA A 28 -43.48 -9.91 -10.07
CA ALA A 28 -42.09 -10.00 -10.52
C ALA A 28 -41.24 -8.83 -10.01
N GLU A 29 -41.75 -7.60 -10.09
CA GLU A 29 -41.04 -6.41 -9.62
C GLU A 29 -40.80 -6.43 -8.10
N LEU A 30 -41.78 -6.90 -7.31
CA LEU A 30 -41.62 -7.07 -5.87
C LEU A 30 -40.59 -8.15 -5.52
N LEU A 31 -40.54 -9.24 -6.29
CA LEU A 31 -39.56 -10.30 -6.12
C LEU A 31 -38.14 -9.79 -6.42
N ASP A 32 -37.96 -9.09 -7.54
CA ASP A 32 -36.66 -8.49 -7.91
C ASP A 32 -36.15 -7.53 -6.83
N ARG A 33 -37.05 -6.73 -6.24
CA ARG A 33 -36.73 -5.81 -5.15
C ARG A 33 -36.29 -6.55 -3.88
N GLU A 34 -37.00 -7.62 -3.52
CA GLU A 34 -36.69 -8.45 -2.37
C GLU A 34 -35.36 -9.20 -2.54
N GLU A 35 -35.11 -9.75 -3.74
CA GLU A 35 -33.84 -10.36 -4.08
C GLU A 35 -32.69 -9.35 -4.07
N ALA A 36 -32.90 -8.14 -4.59
CA ALA A 36 -31.88 -7.09 -4.54
C ALA A 36 -31.52 -6.72 -3.09
N ARG A 37 -32.52 -6.69 -2.20
CA ARG A 37 -32.32 -6.49 -0.77
C ARG A 37 -31.52 -7.63 -0.15
N ASN A 38 -31.89 -8.88 -0.41
CA ASN A 38 -31.18 -10.06 0.09
C ASN A 38 -29.74 -10.15 -0.43
N ARG A 39 -29.51 -9.86 -1.71
CA ARG A 39 -28.18 -9.77 -2.31
C ARG A 39 -27.32 -8.73 -1.59
N ARG A 40 -27.87 -7.54 -1.29
CA ARG A 40 -27.17 -6.49 -0.53
C ARG A 40 -26.84 -6.93 0.89
N PHE A 41 -27.78 -7.52 1.62
CA PHE A 41 -27.52 -8.02 2.96
C PHE A 41 -26.43 -9.08 2.97
N HIS A 42 -26.48 -10.03 2.04
CA HIS A 42 -25.46 -11.08 1.92
C HIS A 42 -24.09 -10.51 1.58
N LEU A 43 -24.01 -9.51 0.69
CA LEU A 43 -22.76 -8.81 0.40
C LEU A 43 -22.23 -8.06 1.61
N ILE A 44 -23.08 -7.38 2.40
CA ILE A 44 -22.63 -6.65 3.58
C ILE A 44 -22.14 -7.61 4.69
N ALA A 45 -22.75 -8.79 4.80
CA ALA A 45 -22.39 -9.79 5.80
C ALA A 45 -21.08 -10.55 5.48
N MET A 46 -20.58 -10.49 4.24
CA MET A 46 -19.35 -11.16 3.82
C MET A 46 -18.10 -10.36 4.20
N ASP A 47 -17.02 -11.08 4.50
CA ASP A 47 -15.69 -10.49 4.66
C ASP A 47 -15.16 -9.90 3.32
N ALA A 48 -14.24 -8.95 3.40
CA ALA A 48 -13.62 -8.30 2.24
C ALA A 48 -13.06 -9.31 1.22
N TYR A 49 -12.40 -10.38 1.69
CA TYR A 49 -11.85 -11.40 0.81
C TYR A 49 -12.94 -12.24 0.12
N GLN A 50 -14.00 -12.58 0.86
CA GLN A 50 -15.13 -13.36 0.33
C GLN A 50 -15.92 -12.56 -0.71
N ARG A 51 -16.16 -11.27 -0.45
CA ARG A 51 -16.79 -10.36 -1.42
C ARG A 51 -15.98 -10.27 -2.70
N HIS A 52 -14.67 -10.05 -2.57
CA HIS A 52 -13.77 -10.01 -3.73
C HIS A 52 -13.85 -11.30 -4.55
N THR A 53 -13.77 -12.46 -3.89
CA THR A 53 -13.84 -13.77 -4.56
C THR A 53 -15.15 -13.96 -5.31
N LYS A 54 -16.27 -13.59 -4.69
CA LYS A 54 -17.59 -13.63 -5.33
C LYS A 54 -17.63 -12.73 -6.57
N PHE A 55 -17.19 -11.49 -6.47
CA PHE A 55 -17.20 -10.55 -7.60
C PHE A 55 -16.31 -11.01 -8.76
N VAL A 56 -15.14 -11.57 -8.47
CA VAL A 56 -14.27 -12.13 -9.52
C VAL A 56 -14.95 -13.32 -10.22
N ASN A 57 -15.58 -14.22 -9.45
CA ASN A 57 -16.28 -15.36 -10.02
C ASN A 57 -17.50 -14.94 -10.86
N ASP A 58 -18.30 -13.99 -10.36
CA ASP A 58 -19.44 -13.44 -11.08
C ASP A 58 -18.98 -12.77 -12.39
N TYR A 59 -17.89 -12.00 -12.35
CA TYR A 59 -17.32 -11.37 -13.54
C TYR A 59 -16.92 -12.40 -14.60
N ILE A 60 -16.20 -13.45 -14.20
CA ILE A 60 -15.79 -14.56 -15.09
C ILE A 60 -17.01 -15.26 -15.69
N LEU A 61 -18.07 -15.47 -14.91
CA LEU A 61 -19.29 -16.13 -15.34
C LEU A 61 -20.06 -15.33 -16.40
N TYR A 62 -20.22 -14.02 -16.20
CA TYR A 62 -21.04 -13.17 -17.07
C TYR A 62 -20.31 -12.68 -18.32
N TYR A 63 -19.03 -12.34 -18.21
CA TYR A 63 -18.27 -11.70 -19.29
C TYR A 63 -17.25 -12.63 -19.95
N GLY A 64 -17.01 -13.81 -19.38
CA GLY A 64 -15.94 -14.70 -19.81
C GLY A 64 -14.56 -14.19 -19.37
N GLY A 65 -13.60 -15.10 -19.24
CA GLY A 65 -12.25 -14.81 -18.80
C GLY A 65 -11.64 -15.98 -18.04
N LYS A 66 -10.33 -15.89 -17.75
CA LYS A 66 -9.60 -16.89 -16.97
C LYS A 66 -9.17 -16.28 -15.65
N LYS A 67 -9.11 -17.09 -14.58
CA LYS A 67 -8.66 -16.60 -13.27
C LYS A 67 -7.20 -16.13 -13.33
N GLU A 68 -6.45 -16.71 -14.25
CA GLU A 68 -5.06 -16.41 -14.57
C GLU A 68 -4.87 -14.98 -15.09
N ASP A 69 -5.88 -14.38 -15.73
CA ASP A 69 -5.82 -13.01 -16.24
C ASP A 69 -5.79 -11.98 -15.10
N PHE A 70 -6.28 -12.35 -13.92
CA PHE A 70 -6.24 -11.52 -12.71
C PHE A 70 -4.93 -11.66 -11.92
N ARG A 71 -3.99 -12.47 -12.41
CA ARG A 71 -2.70 -12.62 -11.76
C ARG A 71 -1.91 -11.32 -11.95
N ARG A 72 -1.60 -10.64 -10.84
CA ARG A 72 -0.75 -9.46 -10.85
C ARG A 72 0.61 -9.80 -11.48
N LEU A 73 0.95 -9.12 -12.57
CA LEU A 73 2.28 -9.19 -13.18
C LEU A 73 3.24 -8.38 -12.32
N GLY A 74 3.97 -9.07 -11.44
CA GLY A 74 4.90 -8.43 -10.50
C GLY A 74 6.21 -7.93 -11.12
N GLU A 75 6.37 -8.03 -12.44
CA GLU A 75 7.63 -7.72 -13.13
C GLU A 75 8.02 -6.23 -13.03
N ASN A 76 7.03 -5.34 -12.91
CA ASN A 76 7.22 -3.90 -12.80
C ASN A 76 6.78 -3.33 -11.44
N ASP A 77 6.50 -4.18 -10.46
CA ASP A 77 6.08 -3.74 -9.15
C ASP A 77 7.29 -3.20 -8.38
N LYS A 78 7.44 -1.88 -8.35
CA LYS A 78 8.42 -1.21 -7.50
C LYS A 78 7.86 -1.06 -6.09
N THR A 79 8.60 -1.52 -5.09
CA THR A 79 8.28 -1.19 -3.69
C THR A 79 8.81 0.19 -3.35
N ASP A 80 8.23 0.85 -2.33
CA ASP A 80 8.74 2.11 -1.80
C ASP A 80 10.23 2.04 -1.47
N MET A 81 10.71 0.89 -0.99
CA MET A 81 12.12 0.67 -0.67
C MET A 81 13.00 0.67 -1.94
N ASP A 82 12.52 0.09 -3.04
CA ASP A 82 13.25 0.06 -4.30
C ASP A 82 13.31 1.47 -4.90
N VAL A 83 12.21 2.21 -4.86
CA VAL A 83 12.14 3.61 -5.29
C VAL A 83 13.16 4.48 -4.52
N ILE A 84 13.26 4.28 -3.20
CA ILE A 84 14.25 4.98 -2.38
C ILE A 84 15.66 4.55 -2.77
N ARG A 85 15.94 3.26 -2.99
CA ARG A 85 17.29 2.80 -3.41
C ARG A 85 17.69 3.36 -4.77
N GLU A 86 16.77 3.49 -5.71
CA GLU A 86 17.03 4.06 -7.04
C GLU A 86 17.33 5.57 -6.98
N ASN A 87 16.61 6.30 -6.12
CA ASN A 87 16.66 7.77 -6.08
C ASN A 87 17.40 8.35 -4.86
N HIS A 88 17.99 7.51 -4.01
CA HIS A 88 18.73 8.00 -2.85
C HIS A 88 19.95 8.80 -3.30
N ARG A 89 20.21 9.90 -2.60
CA ARG A 89 21.39 10.73 -2.78
C ARG A 89 22.11 10.90 -1.46
N PHE A 90 23.43 10.95 -1.51
CA PHE A 90 24.25 11.17 -0.33
C PHE A 90 24.10 12.62 0.18
N LEU A 91 24.01 13.58 -0.73
CA LEU A 91 23.65 14.98 -0.47
C LEU A 91 22.62 15.45 -1.52
N TRP A 92 21.66 16.26 -1.09
CA TRP A 92 20.70 16.93 -1.96
C TRP A 92 21.15 18.37 -2.21
N ASN A 93 21.26 18.77 -3.48
CA ASN A 93 21.58 20.14 -3.88
C ASN A 93 20.31 20.89 -4.32
N GLU A 94 20.37 22.23 -4.37
CA GLU A 94 19.25 23.08 -4.81
C GLU A 94 18.84 22.82 -6.26
N GLU A 95 19.79 22.48 -7.14
CA GLU A 95 19.53 22.12 -8.54
C GLU A 95 18.69 20.84 -8.66
N ASP A 96 18.87 19.89 -7.75
CA ASP A 96 18.11 18.62 -7.72
C ASP A 96 16.64 18.85 -7.31
N GLU A 97 16.31 20.02 -6.75
CA GLU A 97 14.94 20.39 -6.37
C GLU A 97 14.08 20.84 -7.56
N MET A 98 14.71 21.24 -8.67
CA MET A 98 13.98 21.73 -9.85
C MET A 98 13.25 20.60 -10.59
N ASP A 99 13.79 19.37 -10.57
CA ASP A 99 13.26 18.20 -11.28
C ASP A 99 12.65 17.13 -10.33
N MET A 100 11.76 17.57 -9.44
CA MET A 100 11.22 16.72 -8.36
C MET A 100 10.02 15.85 -8.78
N ASN A 101 10.32 14.64 -9.25
CA ASN A 101 9.33 13.56 -9.38
C ASN A 101 8.85 13.06 -7.99
N TRP A 102 7.70 12.38 -7.92
CA TRP A 102 7.18 11.84 -6.66
C TRP A 102 8.16 10.87 -5.97
N GLU A 103 8.91 10.09 -6.75
CA GLU A 103 9.95 9.16 -6.29
C GLU A 103 11.09 9.90 -5.57
N LYS A 104 11.57 10.99 -6.17
CA LYS A 104 12.58 11.87 -5.58
C LYS A 104 12.06 12.58 -4.33
N LYS A 105 10.79 13.03 -4.33
CA LYS A 105 10.13 13.61 -3.15
C LYS A 105 10.08 12.61 -1.99
N LEU A 106 9.80 11.34 -2.27
CA LEU A 106 9.83 10.28 -1.27
C LEU A 106 11.24 10.12 -0.70
N ALA A 107 12.25 9.99 -1.55
CA ALA A 107 13.65 9.86 -1.13
C ALA A 107 14.12 11.07 -0.30
N LYS A 108 13.79 12.30 -0.72
CA LYS A 108 14.10 13.53 0.03
C LYS A 108 13.47 13.53 1.41
N LYS A 109 12.20 13.14 1.53
CA LYS A 109 11.52 13.04 2.83
C LYS A 109 12.22 12.07 3.79
N TYR A 110 12.81 10.99 3.29
CA TYR A 110 13.62 10.09 4.12
C TYR A 110 14.99 10.70 4.45
N TYR A 111 15.62 11.37 3.49
CA TYR A 111 16.89 12.06 3.70
C TYR A 111 16.80 13.16 4.78
N ASP A 112 15.72 13.91 4.81
CA ASP A 112 15.50 14.98 5.81
C ASP A 112 15.40 14.42 7.23
N LYS A 113 14.90 13.20 7.38
CA LYS A 113 14.83 12.50 8.67
C LYS A 113 16.19 11.99 9.17
N LEU A 114 17.21 11.91 8.30
CA LEU A 114 18.54 11.43 8.70
C LEU A 114 19.28 12.47 9.54
N PHE A 115 19.94 12.00 10.60
CA PHE A 115 20.86 12.80 11.40
C PHE A 115 22.23 12.88 10.72
N LYS A 116 22.60 14.07 10.21
CA LYS A 116 23.73 14.29 9.30
C LYS A 116 24.97 14.94 9.95
N GLU A 117 25.08 14.90 11.27
CA GLU A 117 26.22 15.51 11.97
C GLU A 117 27.51 14.68 11.89
N TYR A 118 27.39 13.36 12.01
CA TYR A 118 28.51 12.42 12.01
C TYR A 118 28.18 11.25 11.08
N CYS A 119 29.17 10.83 10.30
CA CYS A 119 29.09 9.65 9.44
C CYS A 119 29.65 8.40 10.15
N ILE A 120 29.23 7.23 9.67
CA ILE A 120 29.87 5.95 9.97
C ILE A 120 30.80 5.60 8.82
N ALA A 121 32.02 5.21 9.17
CA ALA A 121 33.04 4.75 8.25
C ALA A 121 33.10 3.22 8.23
N ASP A 122 33.17 2.65 7.03
CA ASP A 122 33.62 1.28 6.83
C ASP A 122 35.09 1.32 6.38
N LEU A 123 35.98 1.12 7.35
CA LEU A 123 37.42 1.10 7.14
C LEU A 123 37.94 -0.33 6.90
N SER A 124 37.07 -1.34 6.68
CA SER A 124 37.50 -2.75 6.62
C SER A 124 38.54 -3.02 5.53
N ARG A 125 38.52 -2.25 4.43
CA ARG A 125 39.44 -2.39 3.29
C ARG A 125 40.36 -1.18 3.12
N TYR A 126 40.71 -0.52 4.23
CA TYR A 126 41.59 0.66 4.20
C TYR A 126 42.94 0.40 3.52
N LYS A 127 43.48 -0.82 3.62
CA LYS A 127 44.74 -1.22 2.97
C LYS A 127 44.68 -1.21 1.44
N GLU A 128 43.50 -1.36 0.88
CA GLU A 128 43.25 -1.26 -0.57
C GLU A 128 42.87 0.17 -0.99
N ASN A 129 43.01 1.16 -0.10
CA ASN A 129 42.49 2.52 -0.26
C ASN A 129 40.99 2.58 -0.58
N LYS A 130 40.22 1.58 -0.12
CA LYS A 130 38.77 1.53 -0.25
C LYS A 130 38.13 1.86 1.08
N PHE A 131 37.35 2.93 1.08
CA PHE A 131 36.62 3.42 2.22
C PHE A 131 35.16 3.62 1.83
N GLY A 132 34.24 3.32 2.73
CA GLY A 132 32.83 3.62 2.55
C GLY A 132 32.34 4.50 3.67
N PHE A 133 31.56 5.53 3.36
CA PHE A 133 30.84 6.29 4.38
C PHE A 133 29.34 6.12 4.19
N ARG A 134 28.62 6.15 5.31
CA ARG A 134 27.17 6.19 5.33
C ARG A 134 26.68 7.06 6.48
N TRP A 135 25.48 7.60 6.32
CA TRP A 135 24.76 8.23 7.41
C TRP A 135 24.36 7.20 8.48
N ARG A 136 24.20 7.66 9.72
CA ARG A 136 23.83 6.82 10.86
C ARG A 136 22.39 6.33 10.74
N VAL A 137 22.15 5.09 11.18
CA VAL A 137 20.77 4.59 11.34
C VAL A 137 20.22 4.97 12.71
N GLU A 138 18.89 4.96 12.87
CA GLU A 138 18.21 5.31 14.12
C GLU A 138 18.81 4.60 15.35
N LYS A 139 19.02 3.29 15.27
CA LYS A 139 19.63 2.51 16.37
C LYS A 139 21.04 3.00 16.75
N GLU A 140 21.84 3.42 15.76
CA GLU A 140 23.19 3.96 15.98
C GLU A 140 23.15 5.35 16.59
N VAL A 141 22.18 6.18 16.18
CA VAL A 141 21.97 7.51 16.75
C VAL A 141 21.57 7.38 18.22
N ILE A 142 20.62 6.50 18.55
CA ILE A 142 20.18 6.24 19.93
C ILE A 142 21.34 5.67 20.77
N SER A 143 22.14 4.76 20.20
CA SER A 143 23.32 4.21 20.87
C SER A 143 24.48 5.22 20.97
N GLY A 144 24.43 6.34 20.27
CA GLY A 144 25.52 7.33 20.23
C GLY A 144 26.75 6.91 19.42
N LYS A 145 26.62 5.93 18.51
CA LYS A 145 27.74 5.48 17.66
C LYS A 145 28.16 6.60 16.69
N GLY A 146 29.47 6.82 16.56
CA GLY A 146 30.03 7.94 15.79
C GLY A 146 30.02 9.30 16.49
N GLN A 147 29.33 9.45 17.64
CA GLN A 147 29.36 10.69 18.43
C GLN A 147 30.07 10.50 19.77
N PHE A 148 29.74 9.44 20.51
CA PHE A 148 30.40 9.07 21.77
C PHE A 148 31.34 7.86 21.59
N PHE A 149 31.04 7.01 20.61
CA PHE A 149 31.87 5.87 20.22
C PHE A 149 32.52 6.13 18.87
N CYS A 150 33.59 5.38 18.58
CA CYS A 150 34.24 5.38 17.28
C CYS A 150 33.21 5.18 16.15
N GLY A 151 33.33 5.99 15.09
CA GLY A 151 32.49 5.95 13.91
C GLY A 151 32.82 4.80 12.96
N ASN A 152 33.81 3.95 13.25
CA ASN A 152 34.09 2.78 12.43
C ASN A 152 33.04 1.68 12.69
N LYS A 153 32.51 1.07 11.63
CA LYS A 153 31.47 0.03 11.67
C LYS A 153 31.80 -1.10 12.66
N CYS A 154 33.06 -1.56 12.67
CA CYS A 154 33.53 -2.69 13.47
C CYS A 154 34.30 -2.28 14.75
N CYS A 155 34.20 -1.02 15.20
CA CYS A 155 34.89 -0.53 16.39
C CYS A 155 33.90 0.09 17.37
N ASP A 156 34.00 -0.28 18.64
CA ASP A 156 33.16 0.27 19.72
C ASP A 156 34.01 0.92 20.83
N LYS A 157 35.22 1.39 20.49
CA LYS A 157 36.07 2.14 21.43
C LYS A 157 35.45 3.50 21.75
N LYS A 158 35.59 3.92 23.00
CA LYS A 158 35.05 5.17 23.56
C LYS A 158 36.14 6.18 23.95
N GLU A 159 37.34 5.72 24.25
CA GLU A 159 38.43 6.56 24.78
C GLU A 159 39.33 7.12 23.67
N ASP A 160 39.89 8.31 23.91
CA ASP A 160 40.83 9.04 23.04
C ASP A 160 40.37 9.30 21.59
N LEU A 161 39.07 9.51 21.40
CA LEU A 161 38.50 9.80 20.08
C LEU A 161 38.66 11.28 19.69
N LYS A 162 39.22 11.52 18.50
CA LYS A 162 39.31 12.85 17.87
C LYS A 162 38.30 12.96 16.73
N SER A 163 37.66 14.11 16.62
CA SER A 163 36.80 14.40 15.47
C SER A 163 37.65 14.90 14.30
N TRP A 164 37.44 14.30 13.13
CA TRP A 164 38.12 14.66 11.89
C TRP A 164 37.11 15.07 10.82
N GLU A 165 37.46 16.06 10.03
CA GLU A 165 36.76 16.40 8.80
C GLU A 165 37.52 15.79 7.63
N VAL A 166 36.86 14.89 6.90
CA VAL A 166 37.48 14.13 5.82
C VAL A 166 36.77 14.45 4.52
N ASN A 167 37.55 14.70 3.47
CA ASN A 167 37.01 14.87 2.13
C ASN A 167 36.62 13.50 1.57
N PHE A 168 35.32 13.32 1.33
CA PHE A 168 34.75 12.12 0.73
C PHE A 168 34.43 12.38 -0.73
N GLY A 169 35.27 11.82 -1.62
CA GLY A 169 34.97 11.71 -3.03
C GLY A 169 34.15 10.46 -3.31
N TYR A 170 32.98 10.60 -3.91
CA TYR A 170 32.09 9.51 -4.28
C TYR A 170 31.54 9.69 -5.70
N ILE A 171 31.07 8.60 -6.29
CA ILE A 171 30.42 8.61 -7.60
C ILE A 171 28.93 8.41 -7.39
N GLU A 172 28.12 9.37 -7.80
CA GLU A 172 26.67 9.34 -7.70
C GLU A 172 26.09 9.57 -9.09
N HIS A 173 25.23 8.65 -9.56
CA HIS A 173 24.64 8.69 -10.91
C HIS A 173 25.65 8.90 -12.06
N GLY A 174 26.90 8.43 -11.90
CA GLY A 174 27.97 8.58 -12.92
C GLY A 174 28.79 9.86 -12.79
N GLU A 175 28.43 10.78 -11.90
CA GLU A 175 29.15 12.02 -11.64
C GLU A 175 30.04 11.88 -10.40
N LYS A 176 31.25 12.45 -10.46
CA LYS A 176 32.13 12.52 -9.29
C LYS A 176 31.73 13.72 -8.44
N ARG A 177 31.31 13.45 -7.21
CA ARG A 177 30.96 14.45 -6.19
C ARG A 177 31.93 14.35 -5.01
N ASN A 178 32.18 15.48 -4.37
CA ASN A 178 33.01 15.56 -3.17
C ASN A 178 32.19 16.19 -2.04
N ALA A 179 32.31 15.65 -0.84
CA ALA A 179 31.65 16.16 0.35
C ALA A 179 32.61 16.14 1.54
N LEU A 180 32.61 17.21 2.34
CA LEU A 180 33.31 17.20 3.61
C LEU A 180 32.42 16.54 4.66
N VAL A 181 32.88 15.44 5.24
CA VAL A 181 32.12 14.68 6.25
C VAL A 181 32.86 14.66 7.58
N LYS A 182 32.11 14.72 8.67
CA LYS A 182 32.64 14.62 10.03
C LYS A 182 32.65 13.16 10.50
N LEU A 183 33.79 12.74 11.01
CA LEU A 183 34.03 11.40 11.56
C LEU A 183 34.61 11.50 12.95
N ARG A 184 34.43 10.44 13.72
CA ARG A 184 34.96 10.29 15.07
C ARG A 184 35.58 8.92 15.27
#